data_AF-A0A1H5ZMP0-F1
#
_entry.id   AF-A0A1H5ZMP0-F1
#
_cell.length_a   1.000
_cell.length_b   1.000
_cell.length_c   1.000
_cell.angle_alpha   90.00
_cell.angle_beta   90.00
_cell.angle_gamma   90.00
#
_symmetry.space_group_name_H-M   'P 1'
#
loop_
_entity.id
_entity.type
_entity.pdbx_description
1 polymer ?
#
loop_
_entity_poly.entity_id
_entity_poly.type
_entity_poly.pdbx_seq_one_letter_code
_entity_poly.pdbx_strand_id
1 'polypeptide(L)'
;MLNAADLPDDIDTLKAMILAAEGREERHVERIAQLEKLLADVKRALFGRKSERADPDQFELALEDIETAVESLQAAKRPPKRPPKRPPKRPTSGRLLANPARARPTGDRCRSICRVSRR
;
A
#
# COMPACT_ATOMS: atom_id res chain seq x y z
N MET A 1 44.77 9.66 -0.52
CA MET A 1 44.87 9.06 0.82
C MET A 1 46.23 9.45 1.37
N LEU A 2 46.32 9.72 2.67
CA LEU A 2 47.62 9.93 3.34
C LEU A 2 48.36 8.59 3.39
N ASN A 3 49.63 8.56 3.00
CA ASN A 3 50.47 7.37 3.08
C ASN A 3 51.48 7.50 4.23
N ALA A 4 52.07 6.39 4.66
CA ALA A 4 53.03 6.38 5.78
C ALA A 4 54.26 7.27 5.53
N ALA A 5 54.69 7.43 4.27
CA ALA A 5 55.79 8.32 3.90
C ALA A 5 55.49 9.81 4.05
N ASP A 6 54.20 10.18 4.18
CA ASP A 6 53.75 11.57 4.36
C ASP A 6 53.67 11.96 5.86
N LEU A 7 53.93 11.01 6.78
CA LEU A 7 53.87 11.23 8.21
C LEU A 7 55.22 11.72 8.77
N PRO A 8 55.20 12.60 9.77
CA PRO A 8 56.42 13.01 10.47
C PRO A 8 56.97 11.86 11.32
N ASP A 9 58.30 11.75 11.42
CA ASP A 9 58.99 10.76 12.26
C ASP A 9 58.99 11.12 13.76
N ASP A 10 58.61 12.36 14.10
CA ASP A 10 58.52 12.83 15.48
C ASP A 10 57.27 12.30 16.18
N ILE A 11 57.48 11.56 17.28
CA ILE A 11 56.43 10.86 18.02
C ILE A 11 55.42 11.84 18.62
N ASP A 12 55.88 12.99 19.10
CA ASP A 12 54.99 13.97 19.75
C ASP A 12 54.09 14.67 18.73
N THR A 13 54.63 14.96 17.53
CA THR A 13 53.87 15.46 16.38
C THR A 13 52.81 14.44 15.93
N LEU A 14 53.15 13.15 15.87
CA LEU A 14 52.20 12.08 15.53
C LEU A 14 51.06 11.99 16.54
N LYS A 15 51.36 12.01 17.84
CA LYS A 15 50.33 12.01 18.90
C LYS A 15 49.39 13.21 18.77
N ALA A 16 49.92 14.40 18.52
CA ALA A 16 49.12 15.61 18.33
C ALA A 16 48.18 15.49 17.12
N MET A 17 48.66 14.90 16.01
CA MET A 17 47.84 14.66 14.82
C MET A 17 46.71 13.66 15.09
N ILE A 18 46.96 12.60 15.87
CA ILE A 18 45.95 11.60 16.24
C ILE A 18 44.86 12.25 17.09
N LEU A 19 45.23 12.99 18.15
CA LEU A 19 44.26 13.69 19.00
C LEU A 19 43.43 14.70 18.18
N ALA A 20 44.05 15.41 17.24
CA ALA A 20 43.35 16.31 16.34
C ALA A 20 42.41 15.56 15.37
N ALA A 21 42.75 14.33 14.97
CA ALA A 21 41.92 13.48 14.12
C ALA A 21 40.71 12.93 14.88
N GLU A 22 40.91 12.42 16.10
CA GLU A 22 39.84 11.98 17.01
C GLU A 22 38.84 13.11 17.25
N GLY A 23 39.32 14.32 17.57
CA GLY A 23 38.44 15.49 17.74
C GLY A 23 37.72 15.93 16.45
N ARG A 24 38.21 15.58 15.26
CA ARG A 24 37.43 15.75 14.00
C ARG A 24 36.39 14.65 13.87
N GLU A 25 36.74 13.41 14.17
CA GLU A 25 35.85 12.26 14.10
C GLU A 25 34.64 12.44 15.03
N GLU A 26 34.84 12.88 16.28
CA GLU A 26 33.74 13.19 17.21
C GLU A 26 32.76 14.21 16.62
N ARG A 27 33.27 15.31 16.05
CA ARG A 27 32.44 16.32 15.37
C ARG A 27 31.71 15.76 14.16
N HIS A 28 32.33 14.84 13.42
CA HIS A 28 31.68 14.16 12.31
C HIS A 28 30.56 13.23 12.79
N VAL A 29 30.78 12.48 13.87
CA VAL A 29 29.76 11.61 14.50
C VAL A 29 28.55 12.44 14.95
N GLU A 30 28.77 13.55 15.64
CA GLU A 30 27.70 14.47 16.04
C GLU A 30 26.92 15.00 14.83
N ARG A 31 27.64 15.40 13.77
CA ARG A 31 27.01 15.90 12.55
C ARG A 31 26.20 14.83 11.84
N ILE A 32 26.70 13.60 11.78
CA ILE A 32 25.97 12.45 11.20
C ILE A 32 24.69 12.21 12.00
N ALA A 33 24.76 12.16 13.33
CA ALA A 33 23.59 11.97 14.18
C ALA A 33 22.53 13.08 13.97
N GLN A 34 22.96 14.34 13.84
CA GLN A 34 22.08 15.46 13.51
C GLN A 34 21.42 15.29 12.13
N LEU A 35 22.20 14.89 11.12
CA LEU A 35 21.70 14.67 9.76
C LEU A 35 20.72 13.51 9.69
N GLU A 36 20.99 12.41 10.41
CA GLU A 36 20.08 11.25 10.50
C GLU A 36 18.74 11.63 11.13
N LYS A 37 18.78 12.43 12.21
CA LYS A 37 17.55 12.96 12.82
C LYS A 37 16.75 13.82 11.84
N LEU A 38 17.40 14.76 11.14
CA LEU A 38 16.75 15.58 10.13
C LEU A 38 16.18 14.75 8.99
N LEU A 39 16.90 13.72 8.54
CA LEU A 39 16.41 12.78 7.54
C LEU A 39 15.18 12.03 8.03
N ALA A 40 15.14 11.60 9.30
CA ALA A 40 13.97 10.96 9.88
C ALA A 40 12.77 11.91 9.93
N ASP A 41 12.98 13.16 10.33
CA ASP A 41 11.93 14.18 10.37
C ASP A 41 11.38 14.50 8.97
N VAL A 42 12.27 14.65 7.97
CA VAL A 42 11.89 14.87 6.58
C VAL A 42 11.13 13.68 6.01
N LYS A 43 11.59 12.45 6.24
CA LYS A 43 10.87 11.23 5.83
C LYS A 43 9.47 11.20 6.45
N ARG A 44 9.37 11.49 7.75
CA ARG A 44 8.09 11.55 8.46
C ARG A 44 7.17 12.66 7.93
N ALA A 45 7.72 13.79 7.50
CA ALA A 45 6.93 14.89 6.92
C ALA A 45 6.42 14.55 5.51
N LEU A 46 7.26 13.92 4.68
CA LEU A 46 6.92 13.58 3.29
C LEU A 46 5.95 12.41 3.19
N PHE A 47 6.19 11.35 3.96
CA PHE A 47 5.41 10.12 3.90
C PHE A 47 4.37 10.02 5.03
N GLY A 48 4.33 11.00 5.93
CA GLY A 48 3.45 11.04 7.08
C GLY A 48 3.82 10.03 8.17
N ARG A 49 2.98 9.94 9.21
CA ARG A 49 3.04 8.86 10.22
C ARG A 49 2.81 7.46 9.61
N LYS A 50 2.19 7.39 8.43
CA LYS A 50 1.78 6.16 7.74
C LYS A 50 2.88 5.51 6.89
N SER A 51 4.09 6.06 6.88
CA SER A 51 5.25 5.41 6.25
C SER A 51 5.93 4.37 7.13
N GLU A 52 5.40 4.13 8.34
CA GLU A 52 5.66 2.86 9.02
C GLU A 52 5.17 1.78 8.07
N ARG A 53 6.11 1.08 7.44
CA ARG A 53 6.00 -0.13 6.60
C ARG A 53 4.56 -0.48 6.22
N ALA A 54 4.25 -0.51 4.91
CA ALA A 54 3.04 -1.19 4.46
C ALA A 54 3.01 -2.58 5.11
N ASP A 55 2.12 -2.74 6.07
CA ASP A 55 1.95 -3.97 6.81
C ASP A 55 1.47 -5.01 5.80
N PRO A 56 2.10 -6.18 5.65
CA PRO A 56 1.62 -7.20 4.72
C PRO A 56 0.11 -7.46 4.90
N ASP A 57 -0.40 -7.35 6.13
CA ASP A 57 -1.82 -7.54 6.46
C ASP A 57 -2.72 -6.39 5.92
N GLN A 58 -2.16 -5.23 5.56
CA GLN A 58 -2.90 -4.13 4.90
C GLN A 58 -3.22 -4.43 3.42
N PHE A 59 -2.58 -5.42 2.80
CA PHE A 59 -2.84 -5.79 1.41
C PHE A 59 -3.90 -6.89 1.25
N GLU A 60 -4.28 -7.58 2.32
CA GLU A 60 -5.24 -8.69 2.27
C GLU A 60 -6.54 -8.31 1.59
N LEU A 61 -7.17 -7.19 1.98
CA LEU A 61 -8.42 -6.73 1.36
C LEU A 61 -8.26 -6.41 -0.14
N ALA A 62 -7.13 -5.81 -0.54
CA ALA A 62 -6.86 -5.50 -1.94
C ALA A 62 -6.60 -6.77 -2.77
N LEU A 63 -5.99 -7.79 -2.16
CA LEU A 63 -5.77 -9.09 -2.79
C LEU A 63 -7.08 -9.88 -2.92
N GLU A 64 -7.95 -9.87 -1.91
CA GLU A 64 -9.30 -10.46 -1.96
C GLU A 64 -10.15 -9.84 -3.09
N ASP A 65 -10.10 -8.52 -3.27
CA ASP A 65 -10.79 -7.81 -4.36
C ASP A 65 -10.27 -8.25 -5.75
N ILE A 66 -8.95 -8.43 -5.88
CA ILE A 66 -8.32 -8.90 -7.11
C ILE A 66 -8.72 -10.35 -7.40
N GLU A 67 -8.69 -11.23 -6.41
CA GLU A 67 -9.11 -12.63 -6.55
C GLU A 67 -10.57 -12.73 -6.98
N THR A 68 -11.45 -11.96 -6.35
CA THR A 68 -12.87 -11.88 -6.72
C THR A 68 -13.06 -11.40 -8.16
N ALA A 69 -12.31 -10.38 -8.58
CA ALA A 69 -12.34 -9.89 -9.95
C ALA A 69 -11.87 -10.97 -10.95
N VAL A 70 -10.82 -11.72 -10.62
CA VAL A 70 -10.33 -12.83 -11.44
C VAL A 70 -11.37 -13.94 -11.56
N GLU A 71 -12.01 -14.35 -10.46
CA GLU A 71 -13.08 -15.35 -10.49
C GLU A 71 -14.27 -14.92 -11.34
N SER A 72 -14.69 -13.65 -11.22
CA SER A 72 -15.79 -13.10 -12.02
C SER A 72 -15.50 -13.18 -13.52
N LEU A 73 -14.27 -12.87 -13.93
CA LEU A 73 -13.81 -12.96 -15.31
C LEU A 73 -13.75 -14.42 -15.79
N GLN A 74 -13.30 -15.34 -14.94
CA GLN A 74 -13.27 -16.77 -15.27
C GLN A 74 -14.67 -17.36 -15.39
N ALA A 75 -15.61 -16.97 -14.52
CA ALA A 75 -17.00 -17.38 -14.59
C ALA A 75 -17.68 -16.86 -15.88
N ALA A 76 -17.40 -15.61 -16.27
CA ALA A 76 -17.89 -15.03 -17.52
C ALA A 76 -17.31 -15.73 -18.76
N LYS A 77 -16.07 -16.21 -18.69
CA LYS A 77 -15.42 -16.98 -19.76
C LYS A 77 -15.83 -18.45 -19.80
N ARG A 78 -16.51 -18.95 -18.77
CA ARG A 78 -16.91 -20.36 -18.69
C ARG A 78 -18.06 -20.62 -19.69
N PRO A 79 -17.95 -21.63 -20.56
CA PRO A 79 -19.02 -21.95 -21.50
C PRO A 79 -20.29 -22.35 -20.73
N PRO A 80 -21.48 -22.01 -21.25
CA PRO A 80 -22.74 -22.35 -20.59
C PRO A 80 -22.82 -23.86 -20.36
N LYS A 81 -23.11 -24.27 -19.12
CA LYS A 81 -23.38 -25.68 -18.81
C LYS A 81 -24.59 -26.11 -19.64
N ARG A 82 -24.40 -27.08 -20.53
CA ARG A 82 -25.50 -27.68 -21.29
C ARG A 82 -26.51 -28.26 -20.29
N PRO A 83 -27.80 -27.92 -20.38
CA PRO A 83 -28.78 -28.45 -19.45
C PRO A 83 -28.82 -29.98 -19.55
N PRO A 84 -28.95 -30.72 -18.44
CA PRO A 84 -29.16 -32.16 -18.49
C PRO A 84 -30.42 -32.43 -19.31
N LYS A 85 -30.33 -33.36 -20.27
CA LYS A 85 -31.46 -33.79 -21.11
C LYS A 85 -32.59 -34.26 -20.19
N ARG A 86 -33.68 -33.50 -20.13
CA ARG A 86 -34.86 -33.87 -19.34
C ARG A 86 -35.57 -35.04 -20.03
N PRO A 87 -35.93 -36.12 -19.33
CA PRO A 87 -36.83 -37.13 -19.90
C PRO A 87 -38.19 -36.50 -20.23
N PRO A 88 -38.90 -36.98 -21.28
CA PRO A 88 -40.12 -36.35 -21.76
C PRO A 88 -41.22 -36.39 -20.68
N LYS A 89 -41.74 -35.22 -20.29
CA LYS A 89 -42.92 -35.12 -19.42
C LYS A 89 -44.18 -35.39 -20.24
N ARG A 90 -45.05 -36.27 -19.73
CA ARG A 90 -46.42 -36.46 -20.21
C ARG A 90 -47.26 -35.20 -19.95
N PRO A 91 -48.21 -34.85 -20.84
CA PRO A 91 -49.02 -33.66 -20.69
C PRO A 91 -50.15 -33.90 -19.68
N THR A 92 -50.26 -33.02 -18.69
CA THR A 92 -51.49 -32.85 -17.90
C THR A 92 -52.00 -31.44 -18.09
N SER A 93 -53.22 -31.36 -18.62
CA SER A 93 -54.01 -30.15 -18.80
C SER A 93 -54.40 -29.57 -17.43
N GLY A 94 -54.14 -28.29 -17.20
CA GLY A 94 -54.54 -27.62 -15.97
C GLY A 94 -54.27 -26.13 -16.00
N ARG A 95 -55.35 -25.35 -16.03
CA ARG A 95 -55.46 -23.90 -16.22
C ARG A 95 -54.82 -23.04 -15.11
N LEU A 96 -54.34 -21.86 -15.55
CA LEU A 96 -54.44 -20.50 -14.97
C LEU A 96 -53.86 -20.33 -13.54
N LEU A 97 -53.03 -19.32 -13.26
CA LEU A 97 -53.43 -17.92 -13.15
C LEU A 97 -52.25 -16.97 -13.46
N ALA A 98 -52.56 -15.90 -14.19
CA ALA A 98 -51.65 -14.79 -14.45
C ALA A 98 -51.62 -13.83 -13.24
N ASN A 99 -50.43 -13.37 -12.84
CA ASN A 99 -50.26 -12.24 -11.92
C ASN A 99 -49.34 -11.20 -12.60
N PRO A 100 -49.81 -9.95 -12.86
CA PRO A 100 -48.95 -8.90 -13.38
C PRO A 100 -48.12 -8.21 -12.29
N ALA A 101 -47.01 -7.64 -12.76
CA ALA A 101 -45.83 -7.15 -12.06
C ALA A 101 -46.07 -5.99 -11.07
N ARG A 102 -45.24 -5.94 -10.01
CA ARG A 102 -45.04 -4.74 -9.18
C ARG A 102 -44.09 -3.75 -9.87
N ALA A 103 -44.53 -2.50 -9.99
CA ALA A 103 -43.74 -1.38 -10.48
C ALA A 103 -42.62 -0.97 -9.49
N ARG A 104 -41.46 -0.57 -10.01
CA ARG A 104 -40.37 0.07 -9.26
C ARG A 104 -40.59 1.59 -9.21
N PRO A 105 -40.43 2.25 -8.05
CA PRO A 105 -40.25 3.70 -8.02
C PRO A 105 -38.76 4.06 -8.22
N THR A 106 -38.48 4.91 -9.20
CA THR A 106 -37.19 5.59 -9.41
C THR A 106 -37.11 6.77 -8.45
N GLY A 107 -36.21 6.69 -7.48
CA GLY A 107 -35.94 7.77 -6.52
C GLY A 107 -34.57 8.40 -6.77
N ASP A 108 -34.51 9.32 -7.74
CA ASP A 108 -33.44 10.32 -7.82
C ASP A 108 -33.71 11.44 -6.81
N ARG A 109 -32.85 11.55 -5.79
CA ARG A 109 -32.24 12.79 -5.27
C ARG A 109 -31.82 12.67 -3.80
N CYS A 110 -30.51 12.64 -3.58
CA CYS A 110 -29.89 13.39 -2.49
C CYS A 110 -28.50 13.87 -2.94
N ARG A 111 -28.45 15.14 -3.32
CA ARG A 111 -27.24 15.89 -3.64
C ARG A 111 -26.94 16.76 -2.41
N SER A 112 -26.02 16.34 -1.55
CA SER A 112 -25.51 17.19 -0.45
C SER A 112 -24.13 16.74 0.03
N ILE A 113 -23.14 16.77 -0.86
CA ILE A 113 -21.74 16.89 -0.43
C ILE A 113 -21.35 18.35 -0.60
N CYS A 114 -21.56 19.14 0.46
CA CYS A 114 -20.93 20.45 0.62
C CYS A 114 -19.91 20.36 1.77
N ARG A 115 -18.64 20.36 1.35
CA ARG A 115 -17.43 20.88 2.02
C ARG A 115 -17.44 20.96 3.55
N VAL A 116 -16.57 20.17 4.18
CA VAL A 116 -15.80 20.66 5.32
C VAL A 116 -14.32 20.60 4.97
N SER A 117 -13.83 21.76 4.52
CA SER A 117 -12.42 22.13 4.51
C SER A 117 -12.22 23.10 5.68
N ARG A 118 -11.11 22.93 6.42
CA ARG A 118 -10.57 23.78 7.50
C ARG A 118 -11.04 23.44 8.93
N ARG A 119 -10.17 22.79 9.69
CA ARG A 119 -9.30 23.44 10.68
C ARG A 119 -8.04 22.60 10.88
#